data_AF-A0A257KGD4-F1
#
_entry.id   AF-A0A257KGD4-F1
#
_cell.length_a   1.000
_cell.length_b   1.000
_cell.length_c   1.000
_cell.angle_alpha   90.00
_cell.angle_beta   90.00
_cell.angle_gamma   90.00
#
_symmetry.space_group_name_H-M   'P 1'
#
loop_
_entity.id
_entity.type
_entity.pdbx_description
1 polymer ?
#
loop_
_entity_poly.entity_id
_entity_poly.type
_entity_poly.pdbx_seq_one_letter_code
_entity_poly.pdbx_strand_id
1 'polypeptide(L)'
;MLRAFNRWLNRRREIRRRWQTDARLLLTRDAPGAYYEAQRRAARARALGASGDFLHWAKTAAEIARIAPNAEMDITVIKKIADEELRK
;
A
#
# COMPACT_ATOMS: atom_id res chain seq x y z
N MET A 1 -2.59 11.26 -30.95
CA MET A 1 -1.71 11.07 -29.77
C MET A 1 -2.37 11.50 -28.45
N LEU A 2 -2.98 12.69 -28.36
CA LEU A 2 -3.64 13.21 -27.13
C LEU A 2 -4.70 12.27 -26.52
N ARG A 3 -5.52 11.57 -27.34
CA ARG A 3 -6.52 10.62 -26.84
C ARG A 3 -5.91 9.39 -26.15
N ALA A 4 -4.78 8.88 -26.65
CA ALA A 4 -4.09 7.74 -26.02
C ALA A 4 -3.42 8.16 -24.69
N PHE A 5 -2.85 9.36 -24.65
CA PHE A 5 -2.30 9.97 -23.45
C PHE A 5 -3.37 10.21 -22.37
N ASN A 6 -4.53 10.77 -22.73
CA ASN A 6 -5.65 10.96 -21.80
C ASN A 6 -6.20 9.63 -21.26
N ARG A 7 -6.30 8.58 -22.09
CA ARG A 7 -6.71 7.25 -21.61
C ARG A 7 -5.69 6.66 -20.63
N TRP A 8 -4.40 6.78 -20.90
CA TRP A 8 -3.35 6.33 -19.99
C TRP A 8 -3.36 7.11 -18.67
N LEU A 9 -3.52 8.43 -18.72
CA LEU A 9 -3.64 9.28 -17.52
C LEU A 9 -4.88 8.92 -16.70
N ASN A 10 -6.04 8.72 -17.34
CA ASN A 10 -7.27 8.34 -16.64
C ASN A 10 -7.10 6.98 -15.95
N ARG A 11 -6.52 6.00 -16.65
CA ARG A 11 -6.23 4.68 -16.07
C ARG A 11 -5.25 4.77 -14.89
N ARG A 12 -4.22 5.62 -14.98
CA ARG A 12 -3.28 5.88 -13.88
C ARG A 12 -3.97 6.55 -12.69
N ARG A 13 -4.87 7.50 -12.94
CA ARG A 13 -5.66 8.17 -11.90
C ARG A 13 -6.59 7.21 -11.19
N GLU A 14 -7.26 6.32 -11.91
CA GLU A 14 -8.12 5.29 -11.33
C GLU A 14 -7.35 4.34 -10.43
N ILE A 15 -6.18 3.87 -10.88
CA ILE A 15 -5.29 3.02 -10.07
C ILE A 15 -4.87 3.76 -8.79
N ARG A 16 -4.43 5.02 -8.92
CA ARG A 16 -4.05 5.82 -7.76
C ARG A 16 -5.20 6.09 -6.81
N ARG A 17 -6.42 6.30 -7.33
CA ARG A 17 -7.63 6.45 -6.51
C ARG A 17 -7.88 5.22 -5.67
N ARG A 18 -7.68 4.01 -6.21
CA ARG A 18 -7.81 2.77 -5.44
C ARG A 18 -6.83 2.74 -4.26
N TRP A 19 -5.56 3.06 -4.49
CA TRP A 19 -4.56 3.16 -3.41
C TRP A 19 -4.94 4.19 -2.35
N GLN A 20 -5.44 5.35 -2.77
CA GLN A 20 -5.87 6.40 -1.84
C GLN A 20 -7.11 6.02 -1.04
N THR A 21 -8.06 5.32 -1.66
CA THR A 21 -9.25 4.82 -0.99
C THR A 21 -8.85 3.84 0.10
N ASP A 22 -8.01 2.84 -0.23
CA ASP A 22 -7.55 1.86 0.76
C ASP A 22 -6.67 2.48 1.84
N ALA A 23 -5.81 3.45 1.48
CA ALA A 23 -5.00 4.17 2.45
C ALA A 23 -5.87 4.91 3.48
N ARG A 24 -6.90 5.61 3.00
CA ARG A 24 -7.86 6.29 3.89
C ARG A 24 -8.65 5.29 4.73
N LEU A 25 -9.04 4.16 4.16
CA LEU A 25 -9.81 3.14 4.88
C LEU A 25 -8.98 2.53 6.02
N LEU A 26 -7.70 2.24 5.77
CA LEU A 26 -6.76 1.79 6.79
C LEU A 26 -6.55 2.87 7.87
N LEU A 27 -6.35 4.12 7.47
CA LEU A 27 -6.19 5.24 8.41
C LEU A 27 -7.42 5.47 9.29
N THR A 28 -8.63 5.36 8.74
CA THR A 28 -9.87 5.50 9.50
C THR A 28 -10.03 4.36 10.51
N ARG A 29 -9.54 3.16 10.19
CA ARG A 29 -9.64 2.00 11.08
C ARG A 29 -8.63 2.08 12.24
N ASP A 30 -7.39 2.42 11.93
CA ASP A 30 -6.30 2.52 12.90
C ASP A 30 -5.20 3.42 12.33
N ALA A 31 -5.26 4.73 12.63
CA ALA A 31 -4.34 5.69 12.04
C ALA A 31 -2.85 5.42 12.38
N PRO A 32 -2.47 5.14 13.64
CA PRO A 32 -1.10 4.77 13.99
C PRO A 32 -0.60 3.51 13.28
N GLY A 33 -1.41 2.45 13.24
CA GLY A 33 -1.02 1.15 12.68
C GLY A 33 -1.25 0.97 11.17
N ALA A 34 -1.92 1.93 10.50
CA ALA A 34 -2.31 1.81 9.09
C ALA A 34 -1.14 1.49 8.17
N TYR A 35 0.02 2.10 8.42
CA TYR A 35 1.22 1.88 7.63
C TYR A 35 1.72 0.44 7.76
N TYR A 36 1.82 -0.08 9.00
CA TYR A 36 2.22 -1.45 9.26
C TYR A 36 1.23 -2.47 8.71
N GLU A 37 -0.07 -2.20 8.78
CA GLU A 37 -1.11 -3.07 8.21
C GLU A 37 -0.99 -3.15 6.67
N ALA A 38 -0.72 -2.02 6.00
CA ALA A 38 -0.44 -2.02 4.56
C ALA A 38 0.82 -2.82 4.23
N GLN A 39 1.89 -2.68 5.02
CA GLN A 39 3.13 -3.45 4.86
C GLN A 39 2.90 -4.95 5.10
N ARG A 40 2.07 -5.33 6.07
CA ARG A 40 1.70 -6.73 6.33
C ARG A 40 0.96 -7.35 5.15
N ARG A 41 0.02 -6.63 4.54
CA ARG A 41 -0.67 -7.09 3.33
C ARG A 41 0.25 -7.20 2.12
N ALA A 42 1.21 -6.27 1.98
CA ALA A 42 2.23 -6.37 0.95
C ALA A 42 3.13 -7.60 1.17
N ALA A 43 3.63 -7.80 2.38
CA ALA A 43 4.46 -8.95 2.74
C ALA A 43 3.73 -10.29 2.49
N ARG A 44 2.46 -10.39 2.90
CA ARG A 44 1.61 -11.56 2.61
C ARG A 44 1.45 -11.79 1.11
N ALA A 45 1.14 -10.75 0.34
CA ALA A 45 1.00 -10.88 -1.11
C ALA A 45 2.32 -11.36 -1.76
N ARG A 46 3.47 -10.90 -1.24
CA ARG A 46 4.78 -11.38 -1.68
C ARG A 46 4.99 -12.86 -1.36
N ALA A 47 4.64 -13.30 -0.14
CA ALA A 47 4.73 -14.70 0.26
C ALA A 47 3.87 -15.62 -0.63
N LEU A 48 2.69 -15.14 -1.01
CA LEU A 48 1.75 -15.86 -1.90
C LEU A 48 2.08 -15.73 -3.40
N GLY A 49 3.16 -15.03 -3.78
CA GLY A 49 3.50 -14.78 -5.19
C GLY A 49 2.55 -13.83 -5.95
N ALA A 50 1.61 -13.18 -5.24
CA ALA A 50 0.62 -12.26 -5.80
C ALA A 50 1.22 -10.88 -6.08
N SER A 51 1.99 -10.78 -7.18
CA SER A 51 2.78 -9.58 -7.52
C SER A 51 1.93 -8.31 -7.71
N GLY A 52 0.71 -8.43 -8.25
CA GLY A 52 -0.21 -7.31 -8.39
C GLY A 52 -0.64 -6.72 -7.04
N ASP A 53 -0.99 -7.60 -6.10
CA ASP A 53 -1.41 -7.20 -4.76
C ASP A 53 -0.24 -6.66 -3.94
N PHE A 54 0.96 -7.24 -4.10
CA PHE A 54 2.17 -6.69 -3.50
C PHE A 54 2.38 -5.23 -3.90
N LEU A 55 2.33 -4.95 -5.21
CA LEU A 55 2.50 -3.60 -5.73
C LEU A 55 1.37 -2.66 -5.26
N HIS A 56 0.13 -3.15 -5.21
CA HIS A 56 -1.01 -2.40 -4.72
C HIS A 56 -0.80 -1.97 -3.26
N TRP A 57 -0.53 -2.92 -2.36
CA TRP A 57 -0.36 -2.63 -0.94
C TRP A 57 0.90 -1.81 -0.64
N ALA A 58 1.99 -2.02 -1.37
CA ALA A 58 3.19 -1.19 -1.26
C ALA A 58 2.90 0.27 -1.67
N LYS A 59 2.07 0.50 -2.70
CA LYS A 59 1.64 1.85 -3.09
C LYS A 59 0.64 2.45 -2.12
N THR A 60 -0.23 1.64 -1.53
CA THR A 60 -1.11 2.05 -0.44
C THR A 60 -0.30 2.54 0.76
N ALA A 61 0.75 1.82 1.19
CA ALA A 61 1.66 2.25 2.26
C ALA A 61 2.32 3.61 1.95
N ALA A 62 2.75 3.83 0.70
CA ALA A 62 3.30 5.12 0.28
C ALA A 62 2.26 6.26 0.32
N GLU A 63 1.00 6.00 -0.05
CA GLU A 63 -0.08 7.00 0.09
C GLU A 63 -0.42 7.27 1.57
N ILE A 64 -0.34 6.28 2.45
CA ILE A 64 -0.50 6.46 3.91
C ILE A 64 0.58 7.41 4.44
N ALA A 65 1.85 7.13 4.15
CA ALA A 65 2.97 7.98 4.57
C ALA A 65 2.83 9.42 4.03
N ARG A 66 2.20 9.59 2.86
CA ARG A 66 1.93 10.91 2.27
C ARG A 66 0.77 11.64 2.96
N ILE A 67 -0.27 10.94 3.40
CA ILE A 67 -1.50 11.52 3.98
C ILE A 67 -1.33 11.77 5.48
N ALA A 68 -0.73 10.84 6.19
CA ALA A 68 -0.54 10.85 7.63
C ALA A 68 0.96 10.73 7.94
N PRO A 69 1.70 11.86 7.93
CA PRO A 69 3.14 11.85 8.20
C PRO A 69 3.49 11.46 9.65
N ASN A 70 2.49 11.40 10.53
CA ASN A 70 2.58 10.93 11.91
C ASN A 70 2.31 9.43 12.08
N ALA A 71 2.02 8.69 11.00
CA ALA A 71 1.91 7.25 11.08
C ALA A 71 3.24 6.65 11.53
N GLU A 72 3.18 5.61 12.36
CA GLU A 72 4.40 4.99 12.88
C GLU A 72 5.11 4.21 11.77
N MET A 73 6.42 4.42 11.63
CA MET A 73 7.22 3.88 10.54
C MET A 73 8.60 3.43 11.06
N ASP A 74 8.63 2.33 11.79
CA ASP A 74 9.86 1.67 12.22
C ASP A 74 10.24 0.52 11.29
N ILE A 75 11.43 0.62 10.69
CA ILE A 75 11.98 -0.39 9.79
C ILE A 75 12.16 -1.76 10.46
N THR A 76 12.42 -1.81 11.77
CA THR A 76 12.56 -3.06 12.52
C THR A 76 11.23 -3.79 12.60
N VAL A 77 10.14 -3.06 12.83
CA VAL A 77 8.76 -3.58 12.82
C VAL A 77 8.39 -4.08 11.43
N ILE A 78 8.71 -3.32 10.38
CA ILE A 78 8.46 -3.75 8.99
C ILE A 78 9.19 -5.06 8.67
N LYS A 79 10.47 -5.17 9.05
CA LYS A 79 11.25 -6.40 8.84
C LYS A 79 10.63 -7.58 9.56
N LYS A 80 10.24 -7.40 10.82
CA LYS A 80 9.55 -8.43 11.62
C LYS A 80 8.25 -8.89 10.94
N ILE A 81 7.44 -7.96 10.46
CA ILE A 81 6.21 -8.25 9.72
C ILE A 81 6.51 -9.07 8.45
N ALA A 82 7.53 -8.69 7.69
CA ALA A 82 7.91 -9.40 6.47
C ALA A 82 8.36 -10.84 6.78
N ASP A 83 9.21 -11.01 7.79
CA ASP A 83 9.68 -12.32 8.24
C ASP A 83 8.52 -13.19 8.76
N GLU A 84 7.58 -12.61 9.49
CA GLU A 84 6.37 -13.30 9.97
C GLU A 84 5.51 -13.83 8.82
N GLU A 85 5.24 -13.02 7.80
CA GLU A 85 4.38 -13.45 6.68
C GLU A 85 5.10 -14.39 5.70
N LEU A 86 6.43 -14.34 5.60
CA LEU A 86 7.21 -15.27 4.78
C LEU A 86 7.37 -16.67 5.39
N ARG A 87 7.22 -16.79 6.72
CA ARG A 87 7.31 -18.07 7.45
C ARG A 87 5.96 -18.79 7.57
N LYS A 88 4.87 -18.16 7.13
CA LYS A 88 3.52 -18.76 7.09
C LYS A 88 3.32 -19.53 5.79
#